data_AF-A0A9Q3H104-F1
#
_entry.id   AF-A0A9Q3H104-F1
#
_cell.length_a   1.000
_cell.length_b   1.000
_cell.length_c   1.000
_cell.angle_alpha   90.00
_cell.angle_beta   90.00
_cell.angle_gamma   90.00
#
_symmetry.space_group_name_H-M   'P 1'
#
loop_
_entity.id
_entity.type
_entity.pdbx_description
1 polymer ?
#
loop_
_entity_poly.entity_id
_entity_poly.type
_entity_poly.pdbx_seq_one_letter_code
_entity_poly.pdbx_strand_id
1 'polypeptide(L)'
;MQTFLGFASYYRNHIQTFAHITSSSYKLCSKDVVFEINKARSDAYERIKYELTNAPVLILPDFELPFKLYIDAACSQGLGAALHQTQIVDGEPGEGVICYISRQLKDSEARYGATHTEFLCLVWALEKLHHYLEGAVFEVFTDYKALNSSQTEMT
;
A
#
# COMPACT_ATOMS: atom_id res chain seq x y z
N MET A 1 -3.34 -15.07 18.06
CA MET A 1 -3.59 -14.44 16.74
C MET A 1 -3.29 -12.94 16.76
N GLN A 2 -3.68 -12.18 17.79
CA GLN A 2 -3.34 -10.75 17.92
C GLN A 2 -1.83 -10.48 17.95
N THR A 3 -1.01 -11.31 18.61
CA THR A 3 0.46 -11.19 18.60
C THR A 3 1.06 -11.42 17.21
N PHE A 4 0.51 -12.36 16.44
CA PHE A 4 0.94 -12.61 15.06
C PHE A 4 0.56 -11.47 14.12
N LEU A 5 -0.65 -10.91 14.28
CA LEU A 5 -1.07 -9.70 13.54
C LEU A 5 -0.20 -8.50 13.90
N GLY A 6 0.19 -8.34 15.18
CA GLY A 6 1.15 -7.31 15.61
C GLY A 6 2.51 -7.46 14.93
N PHE A 7 3.05 -8.68 14.87
CA PHE A 7 4.29 -8.98 14.15
C PHE A 7 4.16 -8.71 12.64
N ALA A 8 3.09 -9.20 12.01
CA ALA A 8 2.85 -8.98 10.59
C ALA A 8 2.63 -7.48 10.28
N SER A 9 2.04 -6.73 11.21
CA SER A 9 1.86 -5.27 11.11
C SER A 9 3.19 -4.52 11.16
N TYR A 10 4.24 -5.08 11.75
CA TYR A 10 5.59 -4.51 11.69
C TYR A 10 6.15 -4.54 10.27
N TYR A 11 5.92 -5.65 9.55
CA TYR A 11 6.33 -5.83 8.16
C TYR A 11 5.32 -5.34 7.13
N ARG A 12 4.30 -4.57 7.55
CA ARG A 12 3.26 -4.03 6.64
C ARG A 12 3.86 -3.26 5.46
N ASN A 13 5.04 -2.66 5.65
CA ASN A 13 5.72 -1.86 4.63
C ASN A 13 6.40 -2.71 3.55
N HIS A 14 6.50 -4.02 3.77
CA HIS A 14 7.11 -4.98 2.84
C HIS A 14 6.05 -5.79 2.07
N ILE A 15 4.76 -5.67 2.42
CA ILE A 15 3.69 -6.50 1.84
C ILE A 15 2.72 -5.60 1.08
N GLN A 16 2.66 -5.80 -0.23
CA GLN A 16 1.65 -5.18 -1.07
C GLN A 16 0.24 -5.60 -0.61
N THR A 17 -0.66 -4.63 -0.46
CA THR A 17 -2.07 -4.88 -0.09
C THR A 17 -2.29 -5.58 1.26
N PHE A 18 -1.37 -5.39 2.23
CA PHE A 18 -1.46 -5.94 3.59
C PHE A 18 -2.82 -5.69 4.28
N ALA A 19 -3.38 -4.49 4.12
CA ALA A 19 -4.66 -4.11 4.72
C ALA A 19 -5.84 -4.94 4.19
N HIS A 20 -5.79 -5.40 2.94
CA HIS A 20 -6.81 -6.27 2.35
C HIS A 20 -6.70 -7.68 2.90
N ILE A 21 -5.50 -8.26 2.92
CA ILE A 21 -5.25 -9.63 3.41
C ILE A 21 -5.62 -9.74 4.90
N THR A 22 -5.25 -8.73 5.70
CA THR A 22 -5.54 -8.72 7.14
C THR A 22 -6.97 -8.32 7.47
N SER A 23 -7.74 -7.74 6.53
CA SER A 23 -9.13 -7.32 6.78
C SER A 23 -10.05 -8.44 7.23
N SER A 24 -9.92 -9.61 6.62
CA SER A 24 -10.62 -10.82 7.02
C SER A 24 -10.18 -11.19 8.44
N SER A 25 -8.88 -11.25 8.70
CA SER A 25 -8.32 -11.64 10.00
C SER A 25 -8.73 -10.69 11.14
N TYR A 26 -8.78 -9.37 10.91
CA TYR A 26 -9.21 -8.39 11.91
C TYR A 26 -10.71 -8.50 12.25
N LYS A 27 -11.59 -8.71 11.26
CA LYS A 27 -13.02 -8.95 11.50
C LYS A 27 -13.28 -10.18 12.39
N LEU A 28 -12.41 -11.18 12.28
CA LEU A 28 -12.46 -12.43 13.04
C LEU A 28 -11.80 -12.37 14.43
N CYS A 29 -11.15 -11.26 14.80
CA CYS A 29 -10.63 -10.98 16.14
C CYS A 29 -11.53 -10.02 16.95
N SER A 30 -12.74 -9.70 16.46
CA SER A 30 -13.71 -8.90 17.20
C SER A 30 -14.21 -9.67 18.44
N LYS A 31 -14.53 -8.94 19.52
CA LYS A 31 -14.83 -9.52 20.85
C LYS A 31 -16.04 -10.46 20.87
N ASP A 32 -16.89 -10.41 19.85
CA ASP A 32 -18.16 -11.15 19.77
C ASP A 32 -18.11 -12.42 18.90
N VAL A 33 -16.93 -12.87 18.45
CA VAL A 33 -16.79 -14.03 17.54
C VAL A 33 -16.04 -15.18 18.22
N VAL A 34 -16.66 -16.37 18.21
CA VAL A 34 -16.03 -17.60 18.69
C VAL A 34 -14.80 -17.93 17.81
N PHE A 35 -13.67 -18.22 18.46
CA PHE A 35 -12.42 -18.55 17.79
C PHE A 35 -12.49 -19.95 17.17
N GLU A 36 -12.89 -20.04 15.89
CA GLU A 36 -12.95 -21.30 15.14
C GLU A 36 -12.02 -21.30 13.92
N ILE A 37 -11.05 -22.22 13.84
CA ILE A 37 -10.27 -22.39 12.61
C ILE A 37 -11.18 -22.88 11.48
N ASN A 38 -11.48 -21.99 10.54
CA ASN A 38 -12.21 -22.29 9.31
C ASN A 38 -11.22 -22.23 8.13
N LYS A 39 -11.54 -22.89 7.01
CA LYS A 39 -10.68 -22.97 5.83
C LYS A 39 -10.22 -21.59 5.33
N ALA A 40 -11.15 -20.63 5.25
CA ALA A 40 -10.84 -19.25 4.89
C ALA A 40 -9.84 -18.56 5.85
N ARG A 41 -9.84 -18.92 7.15
CA ARG A 41 -8.87 -18.41 8.14
C ARG A 41 -7.50 -19.03 7.96
N SER A 42 -7.45 -20.34 7.69
CA SER A 42 -6.18 -21.03 7.39
C SER A 42 -5.55 -20.49 6.12
N ASP A 43 -6.36 -20.26 5.07
CA ASP A 43 -5.90 -19.71 3.79
C ASP A 43 -5.34 -18.29 3.96
N ALA A 44 -6.00 -17.43 4.73
CA ALA A 44 -5.50 -16.09 5.02
C ALA A 44 -4.18 -16.11 5.82
N TYR A 45 -4.06 -17.01 6.80
CA TYR A 45 -2.85 -17.16 7.60
C TYR A 45 -1.66 -17.67 6.79
N GLU A 46 -1.87 -18.67 5.95
CA GLU A 46 -0.85 -19.18 5.03
C GLU A 46 -0.49 -18.14 3.97
N ARG A 47 -1.47 -17.34 3.49
CA ARG A 47 -1.19 -16.21 2.61
C ARG A 47 -0.27 -15.19 3.27
N ILE A 48 -0.55 -14.77 4.51
CA ILE A 48 0.30 -13.81 5.23
C ILE A 48 1.71 -14.36 5.42
N LYS A 49 1.87 -15.65 5.77
CA LYS A 49 3.19 -16.27 5.85
C LYS A 49 3.92 -16.26 4.51
N TYR A 50 3.21 -16.59 3.43
CA TYR A 50 3.77 -16.61 2.09
C TYR A 50 4.26 -15.23 1.68
N GLU A 51 3.44 -14.19 1.88
CA GLU A 51 3.81 -12.80 1.58
C GLU A 51 4.96 -12.32 2.48
N LEU A 52 5.01 -12.72 3.76
CA LEU A 52 6.14 -12.40 4.66
C LEU A 52 7.44 -13.08 4.23
N THR A 53 7.36 -14.30 3.70
CA THR A 53 8.55 -15.08 3.30
C THR A 53 9.07 -14.67 1.93
N ASN A 54 8.18 -14.25 1.04
CA ASN A 54 8.52 -13.78 -0.32
C ASN A 54 8.47 -12.25 -0.42
N ALA A 55 8.45 -11.54 0.71
CA ALA A 55 8.39 -10.10 0.71
C ALA A 55 9.55 -9.53 -0.12
N PRO A 56 9.29 -8.63 -1.08
CA PRO A 56 10.34 -8.04 -1.89
C PRO A 56 11.36 -7.33 -0.99
N VAL A 57 12.63 -7.41 -1.39
CA VAL A 57 13.72 -6.70 -0.74
C VAL A 57 13.44 -5.20 -0.88
N LEU A 58 13.22 -4.53 0.25
CA LEU A 58 13.08 -3.08 0.24
C LEU A 58 14.46 -2.45 0.04
N ILE A 59 14.53 -1.46 -0.85
CA ILE A 59 15.75 -0.69 -1.07
C ILE A 59 15.84 0.48 -0.09
N LEU A 60 17.05 0.88 0.25
CA LEU A 60 17.28 2.09 1.04
C LEU A 60 16.97 3.33 0.18
N PRO A 61 16.21 4.30 0.69
CA PRO A 61 15.90 5.52 -0.06
C PRO A 61 17.14 6.38 -0.24
N ASP A 62 17.30 6.92 -1.44
CA ASP A 62 18.30 7.93 -1.77
C ASP A 62 17.59 9.26 -2.01
N PHE A 63 17.85 10.27 -1.17
CA PHE A 63 17.15 11.55 -1.26
C PHE A 63 17.63 12.44 -2.42
N GLU A 64 18.72 12.07 -3.09
CA GLU A 64 19.22 12.80 -4.27
C GLU A 64 18.50 12.37 -5.57
N LEU A 65 17.81 11.23 -5.55
CA LEU A 65 17.13 10.66 -6.70
C LEU A 65 15.60 10.90 -6.64
N PRO A 66 14.92 11.02 -7.79
CA PRO A 66 13.49 11.23 -7.81
C PRO A 66 12.74 9.98 -7.31
N PHE A 67 11.73 10.19 -6.49
CA PHE A 67 10.84 9.11 -6.04
C PHE A 67 9.68 8.89 -7.03
N LYS A 68 9.16 7.68 -7.07
CA LYS A 68 7.93 7.33 -7.80
C LYS A 68 6.89 6.84 -6.82
N LEU A 69 5.78 7.55 -6.71
CA LEU A 69 4.67 7.19 -5.85
C LEU A 69 3.55 6.57 -6.68
N TYR A 70 3.36 5.28 -6.56
CA TYR A 70 2.21 4.57 -7.13
C TYR A 70 1.06 4.61 -6.14
N ILE A 71 -0.11 5.08 -6.57
CA ILE A 71 -1.33 5.06 -5.76
C ILE A 71 -2.35 4.13 -6.40
N ASP A 72 -2.95 3.28 -5.57
CA ASP A 72 -4.05 2.38 -5.93
C ASP A 72 -5.20 2.56 -4.94
N ALA A 73 -6.33 3.04 -5.44
CA ALA A 73 -7.54 3.21 -4.67
C ALA A 73 -8.59 2.22 -5.18
N ALA A 74 -8.56 0.99 -4.65
CA ALA A 74 -9.57 -0.01 -4.91
C ALA A 74 -10.92 0.45 -4.34
N CYS A 75 -11.81 0.90 -5.23
CA CYS A 75 -13.15 1.38 -4.90
C CYS A 75 -13.85 0.41 -3.93
N SER A 76 -14.22 0.91 -2.74
CA SER A 76 -14.91 0.17 -1.67
C SER A 76 -14.09 -0.85 -0.86
N GLN A 77 -12.80 -1.06 -1.11
CA GLN A 77 -11.99 -2.07 -0.40
C GLN A 77 -10.89 -1.47 0.48
N GLY A 78 -10.17 -0.45 0.01
CA GLY A 78 -9.05 0.13 0.76
C GLY A 78 -8.26 1.14 -0.05
N LEU A 79 -7.32 1.80 0.63
CA LEU A 79 -6.33 2.69 0.02
C LEU A 79 -4.97 2.00 0.06
N GLY A 80 -4.25 2.03 -1.04
CA GLY A 80 -2.90 1.52 -1.19
C GLY A 80 -1.99 2.54 -1.87
N ALA A 81 -0.75 2.60 -1.45
CA ALA A 81 0.29 3.26 -2.21
C ALA A 81 1.63 2.53 -2.05
N ALA A 82 2.50 2.66 -3.03
CA ALA A 82 3.83 2.11 -3.04
C ALA A 82 4.82 3.21 -3.44
N LEU A 83 5.84 3.41 -2.61
CA LEU A 83 6.94 4.31 -2.89
C LEU A 83 8.07 3.51 -3.52
N HIS A 84 8.43 3.88 -4.73
CA HIS A 84 9.43 3.25 -5.56
C HIS A 84 10.54 4.27 -5.86
N GLN A 85 11.71 3.77 -6.22
CA GLN A 85 12.80 4.60 -6.70
C GLN A 85 13.64 3.82 -7.70
N THR A 86 14.08 4.50 -8.75
CA THR A 86 15.03 3.92 -9.71
C THR A 86 16.44 4.12 -9.15
N GLN A 87 17.09 3.01 -8.78
CA GLN A 87 18.45 3.00 -8.26
C GLN A 87 19.29 1.96 -9.00
N ILE A 88 20.61 2.05 -8.87
CA ILE A 88 21.50 1.02 -9.38
C ILE A 88 21.49 -0.15 -8.40
N VAL A 89 20.85 -1.26 -8.79
CA VAL A 89 20.82 -2.51 -8.02
C VAL A 89 21.68 -3.52 -8.79
N ASP A 90 22.72 -4.04 -8.14
CA ASP A 90 23.68 -4.99 -8.75
C ASP A 90 24.36 -4.50 -10.04
N GLY A 91 24.56 -3.19 -10.17
CA GLY A 91 25.26 -2.58 -11.31
C GLY A 91 24.36 -2.16 -12.48
N GLU A 92 23.05 -2.44 -12.41
CA GLU A 92 22.07 -2.04 -13.42
C GLU A 92 20.99 -1.13 -12.82
N PRO A 93 20.44 -0.17 -13.59
CA PRO A 93 19.31 0.64 -13.13
C PRO A 93 18.06 -0.23 -12.99
N GLY A 94 17.65 -0.46 -11.74
CA GLY A 94 16.46 -1.20 -11.36
C GLY A 94 15.48 -0.30 -10.61
N GLU A 95 14.19 -0.55 -10.78
CA GLU A 95 13.18 0.07 -9.92
C GLU A 95 13.02 -0.78 -8.67
N GLY A 96 13.48 -0.23 -7.54
CA GLY A 96 13.32 -0.85 -6.24
C GLY A 96 12.15 -0.24 -5.48
N VAL A 97 11.52 -1.04 -4.64
CA VAL A 97 10.46 -0.56 -3.76
C VAL A 97 11.05 -0.15 -2.42
N ILE A 98 10.73 1.05 -1.97
CA ILE A 98 11.16 1.58 -0.67
C ILE A 98 10.16 1.19 0.41
N CYS A 99 8.86 1.36 0.13
CA CYS A 99 7.83 1.15 1.13
C CYS A 99 6.45 0.95 0.49
N TYR A 100 5.69 -0.01 1.00
CA TYR A 100 4.27 -0.13 0.75
C TYR A 100 3.46 0.45 1.90
N ILE A 101 2.44 1.24 1.60
CA ILE A 101 1.46 1.69 2.59
C ILE A 101 0.08 1.23 2.17
N SER A 102 -0.66 0.67 3.12
CA SER A 102 -2.08 0.36 2.90
C SER A 102 -2.90 0.67 4.14
N ARG A 103 -4.16 1.04 3.93
CA ARG A 103 -5.19 1.15 4.98
C ARG A 103 -6.56 0.75 4.45
N GLN A 104 -7.45 0.36 5.36
CA GLN A 104 -8.86 0.18 5.04
C GLN A 104 -9.58 1.53 4.98
N LEU A 105 -10.58 1.61 4.11
CA LEU A 105 -11.49 2.75 4.05
C LEU A 105 -12.39 2.79 5.29
N LYS A 106 -12.67 3.99 5.79
CA LYS A 106 -13.72 4.19 6.79
C LYS A 106 -15.10 4.09 6.13
N ASP A 107 -16.15 3.79 6.92
CA ASP A 107 -17.53 3.68 6.41
C ASP A 107 -18.02 4.95 5.69
N SER A 108 -17.54 6.12 6.10
CA SER A 108 -17.83 7.39 5.43
C SER A 108 -17.12 7.52 4.08
N GLU A 109 -15.88 7.03 4.00
CA GLU A 109 -15.01 7.11 2.82
C GLU A 109 -15.39 6.05 1.77
N ALA A 110 -15.96 4.93 2.21
CA ALA A 110 -16.45 3.86 1.33
C ALA A 110 -17.64 4.30 0.44
N ARG A 111 -18.29 5.43 0.75
CA ARG A 111 -19.39 6.01 -0.04
C ARG A 111 -18.92 6.99 -1.11
N TYR A 112 -17.63 7.30 -1.17
CA TYR A 112 -17.08 8.20 -2.16
C TYR A 112 -17.00 7.54 -3.54
N GLY A 113 -17.23 8.34 -4.58
CA GLY A 113 -16.99 7.91 -5.96
C GLY A 113 -15.49 7.71 -6.22
N ALA A 114 -15.14 6.91 -7.24
CA ALA A 114 -13.77 6.51 -7.55
C ALA A 114 -12.76 7.68 -7.53
N THR A 115 -13.08 8.78 -8.20
CA THR A 115 -12.21 9.99 -8.27
C THR A 115 -11.91 10.61 -6.90
N HIS A 116 -12.91 10.68 -6.02
CA HIS A 116 -12.73 11.24 -4.69
C HIS A 116 -11.92 10.31 -3.80
N THR A 117 -12.10 8.99 -3.97
CA THR A 117 -11.34 7.97 -3.25
C THR A 117 -9.87 7.96 -3.68
N GLU A 118 -9.57 8.19 -4.96
CA GLU A 118 -8.20 8.33 -5.45
C GLU A 118 -7.52 9.60 -4.94
N PHE A 119 -8.22 10.73 -4.96
CA PHE A 119 -7.68 11.96 -4.40
C PHE A 119 -7.42 11.82 -2.89
N LEU A 120 -8.34 11.16 -2.18
CA LEU A 120 -8.15 10.80 -0.78
C LEU A 120 -6.93 9.88 -0.59
N CYS A 121 -6.73 8.91 -1.49
CA CYS A 121 -5.57 8.04 -1.49
C CYS A 121 -4.27 8.82 -1.63
N LEU A 122 -4.23 9.76 -2.57
CA LEU A 122 -3.08 10.63 -2.81
C LEU A 122 -2.75 11.48 -1.59
N VAL A 123 -3.73 12.24 -1.07
CA VAL A 123 -3.53 13.10 0.11
C VAL A 123 -3.05 12.28 1.29
N TRP A 124 -3.69 11.13 1.54
CA TRP A 124 -3.27 10.23 2.62
C TRP A 124 -1.85 9.68 2.42
N ALA A 125 -1.48 9.31 1.19
CA ALA A 125 -0.16 8.81 0.88
C ALA A 125 0.91 9.88 1.10
N LEU A 126 0.66 11.12 0.67
CA LEU A 126 1.53 12.26 0.89
C LEU A 126 1.71 12.57 2.38
N GLU A 127 0.62 12.59 3.16
CA GLU A 127 0.70 12.79 4.61
C GLU A 127 1.52 11.70 5.31
N LYS A 128 1.37 10.45 4.87
CA LYS A 128 2.10 9.32 5.47
C LYS A 128 3.57 9.27 5.06
N LEU A 129 3.87 9.61 3.81
CA LEU A 129 5.22 9.59 3.24
C LEU A 129 5.89 10.96 3.29
N HIS A 130 5.33 11.93 4.01
CA HIS A 130 5.87 13.28 4.14
C HIS A 130 7.36 13.28 4.50
N HIS A 131 7.77 12.40 5.42
CA HIS A 131 9.17 12.24 5.83
C HIS A 131 10.13 11.76 4.73
N TYR A 132 9.63 11.16 3.64
CA TYR A 132 10.42 10.80 2.46
C TYR A 132 10.33 11.85 1.36
N LEU A 133 9.17 12.50 1.21
CA LEU A 133 8.86 13.39 0.10
C LEU A 133 9.21 14.86 0.39
N GLU A 134 9.46 15.22 1.64
CA GLU A 134 9.84 16.58 2.02
C GLU A 134 11.20 16.96 1.41
N GLY A 135 11.19 17.93 0.50
CA GLY A 135 12.40 18.42 -0.18
C GLY A 135 12.86 17.56 -1.37
N ALA A 136 12.19 16.45 -1.66
CA ALA A 136 12.52 15.58 -2.78
C ALA A 136 11.61 15.81 -4.00
N VAL A 137 12.14 15.53 -5.19
CA VAL A 137 11.33 15.49 -6.42
C VAL A 137 10.67 14.12 -6.49
N PHE A 138 9.37 14.07 -6.78
CA PHE A 138 8.66 12.81 -6.95
C PHE A 138 7.60 12.88 -8.04
N GLU A 139 7.36 11.74 -8.68
CA GLU A 139 6.34 11.53 -9.68
C GLU A 139 5.21 10.67 -9.11
N VAL A 140 3.96 11.02 -9.39
CA VAL A 140 2.79 10.28 -8.91
C VAL A 140 2.14 9.53 -10.06
N PHE A 141 2.00 8.22 -9.89
CA PHE A 141 1.34 7.31 -10.84
C PHE A 141 0.01 6.84 -10.26
N THR A 142 -1.06 6.99 -11.02
CA THR A 142 -2.41 6.54 -10.65
C THR A 142 -3.06 5.81 -11.81
N ASP A 143 -3.78 4.74 -11.51
CA ASP A 143 -4.48 3.92 -12.50
C ASP A 143 -5.77 4.58 -13.04
N TYR A 144 -6.12 5.78 -12.56
CA TYR A 144 -7.28 6.51 -13.07
C TYR A 144 -7.00 7.25 -14.37
N LYS A 145 -7.55 6.69 -15.45
CA LYS A 145 -7.47 7.21 -16.82
C LYS A 145 -7.89 8.69 -16.98
N ALA A 146 -8.64 9.29 -16.06
CA ALA A 146 -9.07 10.68 -16.23
C ALA A 146 -7.95 11.71 -15.97
N LEU A 147 -6.94 11.41 -15.14
CA LEU A 147 -5.86 12.36 -14.85
C LEU A 147 -4.79 12.42 -15.96
N ASN A 148 -4.67 11.35 -16.76
CA ASN A 148 -3.80 11.33 -17.95
C ASN A 148 -4.29 12.26 -19.07
N SER A 149 -5.55 12.74 -19.03
CA SER A 149 -6.06 13.69 -20.03
C SER A 149 -5.49 15.11 -19.86
N SER A 150 -4.97 15.45 -18.68
CA SER A 150 -4.43 16.78 -18.37
C SER A 150 -2.95 16.97 -18.76
N GLN A 151 -2.25 15.91 -19.20
CA GLN A 151 -0.85 16.02 -19.66
C GLN A 151 -0.72 16.20 -21.19
N THR A 152 -1.81 16.17 -21.97
CA THR A 152 -1.73 16.25 -23.44
C THR A 152 -1.80 17.67 -24.01
N GLU A 153 -2.09 18.70 -23.21
CA GLU A 153 -2.18 20.08 -23.70
C GLU A 153 -1.10 21.00 -23.09
N MET A 154 0.17 20.74 -23.37
CA MET A 154 1.19 21.79 -23.50
C MET A 154 2.18 21.39 -24.60
N THR A 155 1.80 21.65 -25.84
CA THR A 155 2.72 21.83 -26.98
C THR A 155 2.53 23.24 -27.54
#